data_AF-A0A9R1IFM8-F1
#
_entry.id   AF-A0A9R1IFM8-F1
#
_cell.length_a   1.000
_cell.length_b   1.000
_cell.length_c   1.000
_cell.angle_alpha   90.00
_cell.angle_beta   90.00
_cell.angle_gamma   90.00
#
_symmetry.space_group_name_H-M   'P 1'
#
loop_
_entity.id
_entity.type
_entity.pdbx_description
1 polymer ?
#
loop_
_entity_poly.entity_id
_entity_poly.type
_entity_poly.pdbx_seq_one_letter_code
_entity_poly.pdbx_strand_id
1 'polypeptide(L)' 'MDLSDNQIQILESVFIECPNPDEAQRAHHSRELRVEPQHIKIWFKNRRAQMRRARHEQVDNHLSGSENDEIDLKSDEIH' A
#
# COMPACT_ATOMS: atom_id res chain seq x y z
N MET A 1 11.12 4.06 7.39
CA MET A 1 11.48 3.10 6.33
C MET A 1 12.24 3.88 5.29
N ASP A 2 13.46 3.48 5.00
CA ASP A 2 14.28 4.12 3.97
C ASP A 2 14.26 3.19 2.74
N LEU A 3 13.53 3.60 1.71
CA LEU A 3 13.48 2.93 0.41
C LEU A 3 14.12 3.86 -0.60
N SER A 4 15.01 3.32 -1.43
CA SER A 4 15.58 4.09 -2.54
C SER A 4 14.52 4.42 -3.60
N ASP A 5 14.75 5.48 -4.37
CA ASP A 5 13.85 5.88 -5.46
C ASP A 5 13.60 4.75 -6.47
N ASN A 6 14.62 3.92 -6.74
CA ASN A 6 14.48 2.75 -7.60
C ASN A 6 13.54 1.69 -7.00
N GLN A 7 13.64 1.42 -5.69
CA GLN A 7 12.73 0.50 -5.00
C GLN A 7 11.30 1.05 -4.99
N ILE A 8 11.13 2.35 -4.82
CA ILE A 8 9.82 3.00 -4.86
C ILE A 8 9.19 2.86 -6.26
N GLN A 9 9.92 3.13 -7.34
CA GLN A 9 9.41 3.00 -8.71
C GLN A 9 8.96 1.56 -9.04
N ILE A 10 9.72 0.56 -8.58
CA ILE A 10 9.33 -0.84 -8.77
C ILE A 10 8.06 -1.16 -7.98
N LEU A 11 7.99 -0.74 -6.70
CA LEU A 11 6.79 -0.92 -5.88
C LEU A 11 5.57 -0.21 -6.47
N GLU A 12 5.73 0.95 -7.09
CA GLU A 12 4.67 1.65 -7.82
C GLU A 12 4.19 0.86 -9.04
N SER A 13 5.11 0.25 -9.80
CA SER A 13 4.76 -0.62 -10.93
C SER A 13 3.97 -1.84 -10.47
N VAL A 14 4.43 -2.50 -9.40
CA VAL A 14 3.73 -3.64 -8.79
C VAL A 14 2.35 -3.21 -8.27
N PHE A 15 2.22 -2.01 -7.71
CA PHE A 15 0.93 -1.50 -7.21
C PHE A 15 -0.11 -1.31 -8.32
N ILE A 16 0.30 -0.92 -9.52
CA ILE A 16 -0.59 -0.78 -10.68
C ILE A 16 -1.14 -2.14 -11.12
N GLU A 17 -0.29 -3.17 -11.11
CA GLU A 17 -0.70 -4.54 -11.49
C GLU A 17 -1.48 -5.26 -10.38
N CYS A 18 -1.07 -5.05 -9.12
CA CYS A 18 -1.65 -5.71 -7.95
C CYS A 18 -1.64 -4.75 -6.73
N PRO A 19 -2.72 -4.00 -6.48
CA PRO A 19 -2.78 -3.03 -5.37
C PRO A 19 -2.87 -3.67 -3.97
N ASN A 20 -3.15 -4.98 -3.91
CA ASN A 20 -3.26 -5.78 -2.70
C ASN A 20 -2.48 -7.09 -2.86
N PRO A 21 -1.14 -7.06 -2.82
CA PRO A 21 -0.34 -8.27 -2.96
C PRO A 21 -0.52 -9.17 -1.73
N ASP A 22 -0.71 -10.46 -1.98
CA ASP A 22 -0.78 -11.50 -0.95
C ASP A 22 0.59 -11.76 -0.28
N GLU A 23 0.66 -12.68 0.68
CA GLU A 23 1.91 -12.96 1.38
C GLU A 23 3.01 -13.53 0.46
N ALA A 24 2.65 -14.40 -0.47
CA ALA A 24 3.60 -15.02 -1.40
C ALA A 24 4.20 -13.97 -2.34
N GLN A 25 3.37 -13.07 -2.86
CA GLN A 25 3.79 -11.95 -3.70
C GLN A 25 4.67 -10.97 -2.92
N ARG A 26 4.31 -10.62 -1.68
CA ARG A 26 5.15 -9.78 -0.82
C ARG A 26 6.51 -10.43 -0.55
N ALA A 27 6.55 -11.74 -0.27
CA ALA A 27 7.78 -12.47 -0.06
C ALA A 27 8.66 -12.55 -1.32
N HIS A 28 8.04 -12.66 -2.50
CA HIS A 28 8.74 -12.62 -3.78
C HIS A 28 9.40 -11.26 -4.01
N HIS A 29 8.63 -10.17 -3.95
CA HIS A 29 9.16 -8.81 -4.13
C HIS A 29 10.16 -8.42 -3.03
N SER A 30 10.01 -8.96 -1.83
CA SER A 30 10.98 -8.78 -0.74
C SER A 30 12.36 -9.29 -1.12
N ARG A 31 12.43 -10.48 -1.74
CA ARG A 31 13.69 -11.08 -2.20
C ARG A 31 14.29 -10.29 -3.35
N GLU A 32 13.47 -9.88 -4.32
CA GLU A 32 13.94 -9.13 -5.49
C GLU A 32 14.46 -7.73 -5.12
N LEU A 33 13.72 -7.00 -4.28
CA LEU A 33 14.06 -5.65 -3.87
C LEU A 33 15.06 -5.59 -2.71
N ARG A 34 15.35 -6.74 -2.08
CA ARG A 34 16.10 -6.85 -0.81
C ARG A 34 15.51 -5.96 0.27
N VAL A 35 14.19 -5.92 0.34
CA VAL A 35 13.39 -5.15 1.29
C VAL A 35 12.64 -6.12 2.17
N GLU A 36 12.55 -5.86 3.47
CA GLU A 36 11.80 -6.71 4.39
C GLU A 36 10.30 -6.80 4.01
N PRO A 37 9.64 -7.98 4.08
CA PRO A 37 8.21 -8.11 3.72
C PRO A 37 7.30 -7.15 4.51
N GLN A 38 7.67 -6.83 5.76
CA GLN A 38 6.97 -5.85 6.59
C GLN A 38 7.03 -4.44 6.00
N HIS A 39 8.18 -4.05 5.44
CA HIS A 39 8.33 -2.75 4.78
C HIS A 39 7.47 -2.66 3.52
N ILE A 40 7.39 -3.74 2.74
CA ILE A 40 6.46 -3.82 1.60
C ILE A 40 5.01 -3.68 2.09
N LYS A 41 4.61 -4.41 3.14
CA LYS A 41 3.25 -4.31 3.73
C LYS A 41 2.89 -2.88 4.14
N ILE A 42 3.81 -2.18 4.82
CA ILE A 42 3.62 -0.79 5.25
C ILE A 42 3.55 0.16 4.05
N TRP A 43 4.44 0.00 3.06
CA TRP A 43 4.43 0.84 1.86
C TRP A 43 3.11 0.74 1.09
N PHE A 44 2.60 -0.48 0.87
CA PHE A 44 1.31 -0.69 0.21
C PHE A 44 0.13 -0.12 1.02
N LYS A 45 0.16 -0.23 2.36
CA LYS A 45 -0.83 0.43 3.24
C LYS A 45 -0.80 1.96 3.06
N ASN A 46 0.39 2.56 3.10
CA ASN A 46 0.56 4.01 2.94
C ASN A 46 0.14 4.48 1.55
N ARG A 47 0.46 3.73 0.50
CA ARG A 47 0.09 4.05 -0.88
C ARG A 47 -1.43 4.04 -1.08
N ARG A 48 -2.13 3.04 -0.53
CA ARG A 48 -3.61 3.03 -0.53
C ARG A 48 -4.20 4.19 0.27
N ALA A 49 -3.62 4.52 1.43
CA ALA A 49 -4.06 5.67 2.21
C ALA A 49 -3.86 6.99 1.46
N GLN A 50 -2.74 7.16 0.74
CA GLN A 50 -2.47 8.31 -0.11
C GLN A 50 -3.50 8.43 -1.24
N MET A 51 -3.84 7.34 -1.93
CA MET A 51 -4.89 7.34 -2.97
C MET A 51 -6.25 7.75 -2.42
N ARG A 52 -6.62 7.25 -1.22
CA ARG A 52 -7.86 7.66 -0.55
C ARG A 52 -7.85 9.13 -0.16
N ARG A 53 -6.72 9.63 0.36
CA ARG A 53 -6.55 11.06 0.70
C ARG A 53 -6.62 11.94 -0.54
N ALA A 54 -5.95 11.57 -1.62
CA ALA A 54 -5.99 12.29 -2.90
C ALA A 54 -7.39 12.30 -3.52
N ARG A 55 -8.18 11.23 -3.31
CA ARG A 55 -9.60 11.20 -3.68
C ARG A 55 -10.43 12.09 -2.77
N HIS A 56 -10.21 12.07 -1.45
CA HIS A 56 -10.91 12.94 -0.52
C HIS A 56 -10.59 14.40 -0.75
N GLU A 57 -9.34 14.80 -1.01
CA GLU A 57 -8.99 16.20 -1.27
C GLU A 57 -9.67 16.75 -2.55
N GLN A 58 -9.90 15.88 -3.55
CA GLN A 58 -10.75 16.22 -4.70
C GLN A 58 -12.24 16.34 -4.35
N VAL A 59 -12.71 15.58 -3.36
CA VAL A 59 -14.10 15.59 -2.89
C VAL A 59 -14.33 16.66 -1.82
N ASP A 60 -13.31 17.10 -1.08
CA ASP A 60 -13.39 18.06 0.04
C ASP A 60 -13.56 19.50 -0.46
N ASN A 61 -13.26 19.77 -1.75
CA ASN A 61 -13.79 20.98 -2.39
C ASN A 61 -15.33 20.95 -2.55
N HIS A 62 -15.99 19.84 -2.19
CA HIS A 62 -17.44 19.68 -2.17
C HIS A 62 -18.02 19.10 -0.87
N LEU A 63 -17.31 18.31 -0.06
CA LEU A 63 -17.86 17.66 1.14
C LEU A 63 -16.75 17.38 2.16
N SER A 64 -16.66 18.26 3.15
CA SER A 64 -15.87 18.10 4.36
C SER A 64 -16.22 16.84 5.14
N GLY A 65 -15.20 16.06 5.51
CA GLY A 65 -15.24 15.13 6.64
C GLY A 65 -15.97 13.79 6.44
N SER A 66 -15.21 12.70 6.38
CA SER A 66 -15.67 11.38 6.83
C SER A 66 -14.49 10.43 7.06
N GLU A 67 -14.08 10.33 8.32
CA GLU A 67 -14.12 9.06 9.07
C GLU A 67 -13.74 7.77 8.30
N ASN A 68 -12.49 7.64 7.85
CA ASN A 68 -12.01 6.36 7.30
C ASN A 68 -10.68 5.94 7.93
N ASP A 69 -10.64 5.99 9.26
CA ASP A 69 -10.06 4.88 10.02
C ASP A 69 -10.94 3.65 9.77
N GLU A 70 -10.35 2.46 9.73
CA GLU A 70 -11.05 1.17 9.53
C GLU A 70 -11.32 0.77 8.07
N ILE A 71 -10.26 0.42 7.34
CA ILE A 71 -10.36 -0.75 6.44
C ILE A 71 -9.28 -1.73 6.86
N ASP A 72 -9.64 -2.42 7.93
CA ASP A 72 -9.35 -3.81 8.21
C ASP A 72 -9.66 -4.67 6.97
N LEU A 73 -8.69 -4.81 6.06
CA LEU A 73 -8.70 -5.93 5.12
C LEU A 73 -8.18 -7.16 5.87
N LYS A 74 -9.09 -7.75 6.66
CA LYS A 74 -9.04 -9.15 7.10
C LYS A 74 -8.65 -10.03 5.92
N SER A 75 -7.40 -10.47 5.92
CA SER A 75 -6.93 -11.72 5.33
C SER A 75 -5.55 -12.01 5.89
N ASP A 76 -5.49 -12.16 7.21
CA ASP A 76 -4.48 -12.96 7.91
C ASP A 76 -5.24 -13.71 9.02
N GLU A 77 -6.38 -14.33 8.67
CA GLU A 77 -6.94 -15.41 9.51
C GLU A 77 -6.21 -16.69 9.14
N ILE A 78 -5.48 -17.17 10.13
CA ILE A 78 -4.64 -18.35 10.14
C ILE A 78 -5.48 -19.60 9.84
N HIS A 79 -5.06 -20.38 8.84
CA HIS A 79 -5.02 -21.85 8.96
C HIS A 79 -3.85 -22.41 8.16
#